data_AF-A0A2E6EQE1-F1
#
_entry.id   AF-A0A2E6EQE1-F1
#
_cell.length_a   1.000
_cell.length_b   1.000
_cell.length_c   1.000
_cell.angle_alpha   90.00
_cell.angle_beta   90.00
_cell.angle_gamma   90.00
#
_symmetry.space_group_name_H-M   'P 1'
#
loop_
_entity.id
_entity.type
_entity.pdbx_description
1 polymer ?
#
loop_
_entity_poly.entity_id
_entity_poly.type
_entity_poly.pdbx_seq_one_letter_code
_entity_poly.pdbx_strand_id
1 'polypeptide(L)'
;MSEDRRQALKQVLEELELRLDEAARTVQSRPEWKSARALVDVLAASSTEELDLETVDDRVREAEAARDLLDIASSEVRQQEQLDERLRAERLAEDQRLLMDLNAQCVRYRNLVVISFVMPLFFVTWPAASRFVLLCLVPVLIGFGQMRAQSQQLEGRIWRVLQARVDEARARVRMLHWAALAAALATLLWFVIALFAMEARAGG
;
A
#
# COMPACT_ATOMS: atom_id res chain seq x y z
N MET A 1 50.76 -21.48 -25.64
CA MET A 1 50.71 -20.09 -25.14
C MET A 1 49.82 -19.18 -25.98
N SER A 2 49.95 -19.10 -27.32
CA SER A 2 49.05 -18.29 -28.15
C SER A 2 47.65 -18.90 -28.33
N GLU A 3 47.57 -20.23 -28.49
CA GLU A 3 46.30 -20.97 -28.56
C GLU A 3 45.50 -20.90 -27.26
N ASP A 4 46.16 -21.03 -26.11
CA ASP A 4 45.50 -20.98 -24.79
C ASP A 4 44.77 -19.65 -24.56
N ARG A 5 45.37 -18.53 -25.00
CA ARG A 5 44.78 -17.18 -24.87
C ARG A 5 43.62 -16.93 -25.83
N ARG A 6 43.72 -17.44 -27.07
CA ARG A 6 42.61 -17.39 -28.04
C ARG A 6 41.43 -18.24 -27.57
N GLN A 7 41.71 -19.39 -26.94
CA GLN A 7 40.68 -20.23 -26.32
C GLN A 7 40.04 -19.55 -25.12
N ALA A 8 40.81 -18.86 -24.28
CA ALA A 8 40.28 -18.06 -23.17
C ALA A 8 39.34 -16.94 -23.67
N LEU A 9 39.71 -16.22 -24.72
CA LEU A 9 38.84 -15.19 -25.32
C LEU A 9 37.51 -15.75 -25.80
N LYS A 10 37.54 -16.90 -26.50
CA LYS A 10 36.31 -17.57 -26.95
C LYS A 10 35.41 -17.96 -25.78
N GLN A 11 35.98 -18.51 -24.71
CA GLN A 11 35.23 -18.89 -23.51
C GLN A 11 34.58 -17.69 -22.82
N VAL A 12 35.31 -16.58 -22.66
CA VAL A 12 34.77 -15.36 -22.06
C VAL A 12 33.65 -14.77 -22.92
N LEU A 13 33.79 -14.81 -24.25
CA LEU A 13 32.74 -14.35 -25.17
C LEU A 13 31.49 -15.23 -25.12
N GLU A 14 31.65 -16.56 -25.12
CA GLU A 14 30.52 -17.49 -24.96
C GLU A 14 29.80 -17.28 -23.61
N GLU A 15 30.55 -17.08 -22.53
CA GLU A 15 29.98 -16.78 -21.21
C GLU A 15 29.24 -15.42 -21.20
N LEU A 16 29.83 -14.40 -21.80
CA LEU A 16 29.25 -13.06 -21.88
C LEU A 16 27.98 -13.07 -22.75
N GLU A 17 27.98 -13.77 -23.87
CA GLU A 17 26.83 -13.91 -24.77
C GLU A 17 25.67 -14.62 -24.06
N LEU A 18 25.93 -15.73 -23.36
CA LEU A 18 24.93 -16.42 -22.55
C LEU A 18 24.31 -15.48 -21.51
N ARG A 19 25.13 -14.72 -20.79
CA ARG A 19 24.64 -13.76 -19.77
C ARG A 19 23.83 -12.61 -20.38
N LEU A 20 24.19 -12.14 -21.57
CA LEU A 20 23.45 -11.11 -22.27
C LEU A 20 22.07 -11.61 -22.70
N ASP A 21 21.98 -12.85 -23.17
CA ASP A 21 20.74 -13.47 -23.63
C ASP A 21 19.78 -13.80 -22.46
N GLU A 22 20.33 -14.21 -21.31
CA GLU A 22 19.57 -14.50 -20.09
C GLU A 22 19.19 -13.24 -19.29
N ALA A 23 19.75 -12.07 -19.63
CA ALA A 23 19.54 -10.84 -18.88
C ALA A 23 18.07 -10.39 -18.88
N ALA A 24 17.56 -9.98 -17.72
CA ALA A 24 16.21 -9.42 -17.58
C ALA A 24 16.05 -8.14 -18.41
N ARG A 25 14.83 -7.85 -18.89
CA ARG A 25 14.52 -6.65 -19.70
C ARG A 25 14.97 -5.34 -19.06
N THR A 26 14.90 -5.25 -17.73
CA THR A 26 15.38 -4.11 -16.94
C THR A 26 16.89 -3.91 -17.10
N VAL A 27 17.67 -4.99 -17.10
CA VAL A 27 19.13 -4.98 -17.36
C VAL A 27 19.42 -4.65 -18.82
N GLN A 28 18.66 -5.20 -19.77
CA GLN A 28 18.83 -4.94 -21.21
C GLN A 28 18.68 -3.45 -21.58
N SER A 29 17.92 -2.69 -20.79
CA SER A 29 17.74 -1.25 -21.00
C SER A 29 18.97 -0.41 -20.61
N ARG A 30 19.87 -0.97 -19.79
CA ARG A 30 21.01 -0.27 -19.19
C ARG A 30 22.20 -0.13 -20.15
N PRO A 31 23.05 0.90 -19.98
CA PRO A 31 24.20 1.12 -20.84
C PRO A 31 25.22 -0.03 -20.76
N GLU A 32 25.39 -0.67 -19.61
CA GLU A 32 26.36 -1.76 -19.42
C GLU A 32 26.03 -2.96 -20.31
N TRP A 33 24.75 -3.35 -20.40
CA TRP A 33 24.30 -4.41 -21.30
C TRP A 33 24.52 -4.04 -22.78
N LYS A 34 24.22 -2.79 -23.16
CA LYS A 34 24.40 -2.32 -24.55
C LYS A 34 25.88 -2.30 -24.96
N SER A 35 26.75 -1.83 -24.06
CA SER A 35 28.19 -1.81 -24.27
C SER A 35 28.77 -3.22 -24.38
N ALA A 36 28.37 -4.13 -23.50
CA ALA A 36 28.78 -5.54 -23.56
C ALA A 36 28.26 -6.23 -24.83
N ARG A 37 27.01 -5.97 -25.25
CA ARG A 37 26.46 -6.50 -26.50
C ARG A 37 27.21 -5.99 -27.73
N ALA A 38 27.48 -4.69 -27.78
CA ALA A 38 28.25 -4.10 -28.87
C ALA A 38 29.68 -4.68 -28.93
N LEU A 39 30.32 -4.93 -27.79
CA LEU A 39 31.63 -5.56 -27.72
C LEU A 39 31.61 -6.99 -28.28
N VAL A 40 30.61 -7.81 -27.89
CA VAL A 40 30.42 -9.17 -28.43
C VAL A 40 30.19 -9.11 -29.93
N ASP A 41 29.31 -8.24 -30.43
CA ASP A 41 29.01 -8.13 -31.85
C ASP A 41 30.26 -7.70 -32.67
N VAL A 42 31.07 -6.77 -32.15
CA VAL A 42 32.34 -6.34 -32.77
C VAL A 42 33.36 -7.49 -32.81
N LEU A 43 33.50 -8.23 -31.71
CA LEU A 43 34.48 -9.32 -31.61
C LEU A 43 34.04 -10.57 -32.38
N ALA A 44 32.73 -10.82 -32.52
CA ALA A 44 32.18 -11.88 -33.38
C ALA A 44 32.36 -11.56 -34.87
N ALA A 45 32.29 -10.28 -35.26
CA ALA A 45 32.57 -9.85 -36.63
C ALA A 45 34.07 -9.84 -36.98
N SER A 46 34.94 -9.92 -35.98
CA SER A 46 36.40 -9.93 -36.13
C SER A 46 36.92 -11.37 -36.21
N SER A 47 37.69 -11.73 -37.24
CA SER A 47 38.37 -13.03 -37.25
C SER A 47 39.44 -13.06 -36.15
N THR A 48 39.26 -13.93 -35.16
CA THR A 48 40.23 -14.13 -34.06
C THR A 48 41.57 -14.71 -34.54
N GLU A 49 41.63 -15.23 -35.77
CA GLU A 49 42.83 -15.82 -36.34
C GLU A 49 43.87 -14.79 -36.83
N GLU A 50 43.41 -13.58 -37.21
CA GLU A 50 44.25 -12.49 -37.75
C GLU A 50 44.80 -11.52 -36.69
N LEU A 51 44.41 -11.70 -35.42
CA LEU A 51 44.83 -10.81 -34.33
C LEU A 51 46.20 -11.20 -33.75
N ASP A 52 47.07 -10.19 -33.62
CA ASP A 52 48.32 -10.26 -32.86
C ASP A 52 48.08 -10.60 -31.39
N LEU A 53 49.06 -11.24 -30.76
CA LEU A 53 48.96 -11.77 -29.39
C LEU A 53 48.68 -10.70 -28.32
N GLU A 54 49.28 -9.51 -28.46
CA GLU A 54 49.07 -8.38 -27.55
C GLU A 54 47.63 -7.87 -27.66
N THR A 55 47.12 -7.76 -28.88
CA THR A 55 45.73 -7.40 -29.17
C THR A 55 44.75 -8.42 -28.59
N VAL A 56 45.06 -9.72 -28.62
CA VAL A 56 44.22 -10.76 -28.01
C VAL A 56 44.14 -10.59 -26.49
N ASP A 57 45.25 -10.29 -25.82
CA ASP A 57 45.25 -10.14 -24.35
C ASP A 57 44.47 -8.89 -23.90
N ASP A 58 44.56 -7.79 -24.66
CA ASP A 58 43.76 -6.59 -24.43
C ASP A 58 42.26 -6.86 -24.63
N ARG A 59 41.88 -7.63 -25.66
CA ARG A 59 40.47 -8.03 -25.88
C ARG A 59 39.95 -8.94 -24.78
N VAL A 60 40.77 -9.85 -24.26
CA VAL A 60 40.37 -10.69 -23.10
C VAL A 60 40.08 -9.80 -21.90
N ARG A 61 40.96 -8.86 -21.57
CA ARG A 61 40.75 -7.93 -20.44
C ARG A 61 39.53 -7.05 -20.63
N GLU A 62 39.30 -6.56 -21.85
CA GLU A 62 38.11 -5.77 -22.18
C GLU A 62 36.83 -6.58 -22.02
N ALA A 63 36.82 -7.84 -22.47
CA ALA A 63 35.67 -8.74 -22.34
C ALA A 63 35.41 -9.14 -20.87
N GLU A 64 36.47 -9.42 -20.09
CA GLU A 64 36.37 -9.67 -18.65
C GLU A 64 35.80 -8.45 -17.90
N ALA A 65 36.30 -7.25 -18.22
CA ALA A 65 35.78 -6.02 -17.62
C ALA A 65 34.30 -5.78 -17.99
N ALA A 66 33.92 -6.04 -19.24
CA ALA A 66 32.53 -5.94 -19.68
C ALA A 66 31.62 -6.95 -18.95
N ARG A 67 32.09 -8.18 -18.73
CA ARG A 67 31.39 -9.21 -17.96
C ARG A 67 31.18 -8.76 -16.51
N ASP A 68 32.23 -8.28 -15.85
CA ASP A 68 32.16 -7.87 -14.45
C ASP A 68 31.24 -6.66 -14.27
N LEU A 69 31.25 -5.71 -15.21
CA LEU A 69 30.31 -4.59 -15.22
C LEU A 69 28.85 -5.05 -15.42
N LEU A 70 28.61 -6.01 -16.31
CA LEU A 70 27.29 -6.59 -16.53
C LEU A 70 26.77 -7.31 -15.28
N ASP A 71 27.64 -8.00 -14.54
CA ASP A 71 27.30 -8.66 -13.28
C ASP A 71 26.91 -7.67 -12.20
N ILE A 72 27.70 -6.59 -12.05
CA ILE A 72 27.40 -5.52 -11.11
C ILE A 72 26.03 -4.93 -11.45
N ALA A 73 25.80 -4.54 -12.71
CA ALA A 73 24.53 -3.97 -13.15
C ALA A 73 23.34 -4.93 -12.91
N SER A 74 23.53 -6.22 -13.20
CA SER A 74 22.51 -7.25 -12.97
C SER A 74 22.20 -7.43 -11.47
N SER A 75 23.22 -7.38 -10.62
CA SER A 75 23.07 -7.48 -9.17
C SER A 75 22.35 -6.26 -8.58
N GLU A 76 22.64 -5.06 -9.07
CA GLU A 76 21.97 -3.82 -8.66
C GLU A 76 20.49 -3.84 -9.03
N VAL A 77 20.17 -4.24 -10.26
CA VAL A 77 18.76 -4.37 -10.69
C VAL A 77 18.02 -5.36 -9.79
N ARG A 78 18.63 -6.51 -9.50
CA ARG A 78 18.03 -7.51 -8.60
C ARG A 78 17.82 -6.96 -7.18
N GLN A 79 18.80 -6.22 -6.64
CA GLN A 79 18.65 -5.57 -5.33
C GLN A 79 17.54 -4.53 -5.33
N GLN A 80 17.45 -3.72 -6.40
CA GLN A 80 16.42 -2.70 -6.54
C GLN A 80 15.03 -3.34 -6.65
N GLU A 81 14.88 -4.42 -7.42
CA GLU A 81 13.63 -5.18 -7.50
C GLU A 81 13.22 -5.75 -6.13
N GLN A 82 14.16 -6.32 -5.37
CA GLN A 82 13.90 -6.79 -4.02
C GLN A 82 13.49 -5.67 -3.05
N LEU A 83 14.13 -4.50 -3.14
CA LEU A 83 13.76 -3.34 -2.34
C LEU A 83 12.37 -2.84 -2.71
N ASP A 84 12.05 -2.76 -3.99
CA ASP A 84 10.74 -2.37 -4.48
C ASP A 84 9.66 -3.36 -4.02
N GLU A 85 9.93 -4.66 -4.05
CA GLU A 85 9.03 -5.68 -3.52
C GLU A 85 8.80 -5.54 -2.01
N ARG A 86 9.86 -5.32 -1.23
CA ARG A 86 9.75 -5.06 0.21
C ARG A 86 8.92 -3.82 0.50
N LEU A 87 9.20 -2.70 -0.19
CA LEU A 87 8.46 -1.46 -0.04
C LEU A 87 6.98 -1.64 -0.43
N ARG A 88 6.68 -2.39 -1.50
CA ARG A 88 5.31 -2.73 -1.88
C ARG A 88 4.62 -3.57 -0.80
N ALA A 89 5.30 -4.57 -0.25
CA ALA A 89 4.77 -5.42 0.81
C ALA A 89 4.51 -4.64 2.10
N GLU A 90 5.44 -3.77 2.51
CA GLU A 90 5.31 -2.91 3.68
C GLU A 90 4.14 -1.93 3.54
N ARG A 91 4.02 -1.26 2.38
CA ARG A 91 2.88 -0.37 2.09
C ARG A 91 1.56 -1.13 2.14
N LEU A 92 1.49 -2.32 1.55
CA LEU A 92 0.29 -3.16 1.60
C LEU A 92 -0.05 -3.59 3.03
N ALA A 93 0.96 -3.90 3.86
CA ALA A 93 0.75 -4.28 5.25
C ALA A 93 0.25 -3.09 6.09
N GLU A 94 0.80 -1.90 5.88
CA GLU A 94 0.32 -0.66 6.52
C GLU A 94 -1.13 -0.37 6.13
N ASP A 95 -1.44 -0.43 4.85
CA ASP A 95 -2.78 -0.22 4.30
C ASP A 95 -3.80 -1.24 4.86
N GLN A 96 -3.40 -2.49 5.03
CA GLN A 96 -4.22 -3.51 5.69
C GLN A 96 -4.47 -3.20 7.17
N ARG A 97 -3.45 -2.75 7.91
CA ARG A 97 -3.59 -2.36 9.32
C ARG A 97 -4.59 -1.22 9.48
N LEU A 98 -4.50 -0.17 8.64
CA LEU A 98 -5.46 0.94 8.64
C LEU A 98 -6.90 0.47 8.41
N LEU A 99 -7.12 -0.46 7.49
CA LEU A 99 -8.44 -1.05 7.26
C LEU A 99 -8.95 -1.89 8.43
N MET A 100 -8.07 -2.66 9.08
CA MET A 100 -8.42 -3.44 10.26
C MET A 100 -8.82 -2.53 11.42
N ASP A 101 -8.06 -1.45 11.65
CA ASP A 101 -8.33 -0.46 12.68
C ASP A 101 -9.67 0.27 12.41
N LEU A 102 -9.94 0.66 11.15
CA LEU A 102 -11.21 1.25 10.77
C LEU A 102 -12.38 0.30 11.05
N ASN A 103 -12.23 -0.99 10.72
CA ASN A 103 -13.29 -1.97 10.94
C ASN A 103 -13.53 -2.23 12.44
N ALA A 104 -12.46 -2.29 13.25
CA ALA A 104 -12.58 -2.38 14.71
C ALA A 104 -13.32 -1.16 15.29
N GLN A 105 -13.02 0.02 14.78
CA GLN A 105 -13.69 1.25 15.19
C GLN A 105 -15.16 1.29 14.72
N CYS A 106 -15.48 0.77 13.53
CA CYS A 106 -16.87 0.59 13.08
C CYS A 106 -17.69 -0.24 14.08
N VAL A 107 -17.12 -1.35 14.61
CA VAL A 107 -17.81 -2.21 15.59
C VAL A 107 -18.05 -1.45 16.90
N ARG A 108 -17.03 -0.74 17.40
CA ARG A 108 -17.18 0.11 18.60
C ARG A 108 -18.23 1.19 18.38
N TYR A 109 -18.18 1.88 17.25
CA TYR A 109 -19.12 2.95 16.92
C TYR A 109 -20.56 2.42 16.81
N ARG A 110 -20.76 1.26 16.16
CA ARG A 110 -22.06 0.59 16.13
C ARG A 110 -22.60 0.35 17.53
N ASN A 111 -21.78 -0.18 18.44
CA ASN A 111 -22.21 -0.43 19.81
C ASN A 111 -22.58 0.87 20.54
N LEU A 112 -21.84 1.97 20.33
CA LEU A 112 -22.17 3.28 20.89
C LEU A 112 -23.51 3.81 20.36
N VAL A 113 -23.76 3.70 19.05
CA VAL A 113 -25.04 4.09 18.43
C VAL A 113 -26.20 3.27 19.01
N VAL A 114 -26.03 1.96 19.16
CA VAL A 114 -27.04 1.07 19.75
C VAL A 114 -27.31 1.45 21.21
N ILE A 115 -26.27 1.67 22.03
CA ILE A 115 -26.42 2.09 23.44
C ILE A 115 -27.21 3.40 23.51
N SER A 116 -26.89 4.36 22.65
CA SER A 116 -27.59 5.64 22.59
C SER A 116 -29.04 5.55 22.13
N PHE A 117 -29.43 4.47 21.43
CA PHE A 117 -30.82 4.21 21.09
C PHE A 117 -31.59 3.53 22.23
N VAL A 118 -30.94 2.63 22.97
CA VAL A 118 -31.58 1.86 24.05
C VAL A 118 -31.67 2.66 25.36
N MET A 119 -30.65 3.45 25.69
CA MET A 119 -30.60 4.26 26.91
C MET A 119 -31.82 5.19 27.08
N PRO A 120 -32.29 5.95 26.07
CA PRO A 120 -33.48 6.78 26.18
C PRO A 120 -34.74 6.02 26.63
N LEU A 121 -34.93 4.77 26.17
CA LEU A 121 -36.08 3.94 26.55
C LEU A 121 -36.10 3.64 28.06
N PHE A 122 -34.94 3.49 28.69
CA PHE A 122 -34.83 3.34 30.14
C PHE A 122 -35.33 4.59 30.88
N PHE A 123 -34.98 5.78 30.40
CA PHE A 123 -35.42 7.05 30.97
C PHE A 123 -36.92 7.31 30.81
N VAL A 124 -37.55 6.76 29.77
CA VAL A 124 -39.02 6.80 29.61
C VAL A 124 -39.73 6.11 30.77
N THR A 125 -39.18 4.99 31.25
CA THR A 125 -39.78 4.23 32.37
C THR A 125 -39.50 4.83 33.75
N TRP A 126 -38.62 5.84 33.84
CA TRP A 126 -38.23 6.47 35.11
C TRP A 126 -38.31 8.01 35.02
N PRO A 127 -39.47 8.61 35.38
CA PRO A 127 -39.73 10.04 35.20
C PRO A 127 -38.70 10.98 35.85
N ALA A 128 -38.19 10.63 37.04
CA ALA A 128 -37.17 11.42 37.74
C ALA A 128 -35.82 11.54 36.99
N ALA A 129 -35.55 10.59 36.09
CA ALA A 129 -34.32 10.52 35.33
C ALA A 129 -34.45 11.10 33.90
N SER A 130 -35.67 11.44 33.45
CA SER A 130 -35.96 12.00 32.12
C SER A 130 -35.14 13.26 31.76
N ARG A 131 -34.81 14.10 32.76
CA ARG A 131 -33.92 15.26 32.62
C ARG A 131 -32.50 14.92 32.12
N PHE A 132 -32.08 13.67 32.25
CA PHE A 132 -30.77 13.18 31.81
C PHE A 132 -30.79 12.54 30.42
N VAL A 133 -31.91 12.52 29.70
CA VAL A 133 -32.02 11.85 28.40
C VAL A 133 -30.99 12.36 27.37
N LEU A 134 -30.61 13.64 27.45
CA LEU A 134 -29.62 14.25 26.56
C LEU A 134 -28.21 13.65 26.76
N LEU A 135 -27.91 13.08 27.94
CA LEU A 135 -26.65 12.37 28.17
C LEU A 135 -26.52 11.13 27.27
N CYS A 136 -27.63 10.59 26.76
CA CYS A 136 -27.63 9.48 25.81
C CYS A 136 -26.99 9.85 24.46
N LEU A 137 -26.87 11.14 24.14
CA LEU A 137 -26.22 11.62 22.92
C LEU A 137 -24.69 11.58 23.01
N VAL A 138 -24.13 11.62 24.22
CA VAL A 138 -22.67 11.71 24.44
C VAL A 138 -21.92 10.52 23.79
N PRO A 139 -22.34 9.25 23.95
CA PRO A 139 -21.69 8.11 23.28
C PRO A 139 -21.72 8.23 21.74
N VAL A 140 -22.81 8.71 21.15
CA VAL A 140 -22.90 8.93 19.69
C VAL A 140 -21.91 9.98 19.23
N LEU A 141 -21.83 11.12 19.93
CA LEU A 141 -20.94 12.22 19.56
C LEU A 141 -19.47 11.81 19.67
N ILE A 142 -19.11 11.09 20.73
CA ILE A 142 -17.76 10.52 20.90
C ILE A 142 -17.45 9.55 19.76
N GLY A 143 -18.38 8.64 19.47
CA GLY A 143 -18.23 7.66 18.38
C GLY A 143 -18.06 8.34 17.01
N PHE A 144 -18.87 9.36 16.72
CA PHE A 144 -18.78 10.16 15.50
C PHE A 144 -17.41 10.83 15.36
N GLY A 145 -16.95 11.51 16.42
CA GLY A 145 -15.66 12.21 16.42
C GLY A 145 -14.49 11.25 16.16
N GLN A 146 -14.46 10.12 16.85
CA GLN A 146 -13.43 9.09 16.66
C GLN A 146 -13.49 8.49 15.26
N MET A 147 -14.69 8.19 14.75
CA MET A 147 -14.86 7.61 13.42
C MET A 147 -14.44 8.57 12.31
N ARG A 148 -14.76 9.87 12.47
CA ARG A 148 -14.36 10.93 11.54
C ARG A 148 -12.83 11.08 11.49
N ALA A 149 -12.17 11.11 12.64
CA ALA A 149 -10.71 11.20 12.72
C ALA A 149 -10.02 10.01 12.03
N GLN A 150 -10.54 8.80 12.21
CA GLN A 150 -10.02 7.60 11.55
C GLN A 150 -10.29 7.58 10.04
N SER A 151 -11.47 8.03 9.60
CA SER A 151 -11.79 8.10 8.17
C SER A 151 -10.96 9.12 7.40
N GLN A 152 -10.49 10.19 8.05
CA GLN A 152 -9.62 11.19 7.45
C GLN A 152 -8.28 10.60 7.01
N GLN A 153 -7.76 9.57 7.71
CA GLN A 153 -6.51 8.89 7.34
C GLN A 153 -6.63 8.13 6.01
N LEU A 154 -7.86 7.88 5.54
CA LEU A 154 -8.14 7.20 4.27
C LEU A 154 -8.32 8.17 3.10
N GLU A 155 -8.45 9.48 3.36
CA GLU A 155 -8.59 10.51 2.33
C GLU A 155 -7.23 10.79 1.67
N GLY A 156 -7.21 10.92 0.34
CA GLY A 156 -5.99 11.22 -0.43
C GLY A 156 -5.07 10.02 -0.74
N ARG A 157 -5.27 8.85 -0.11
CA ARG A 157 -4.53 7.61 -0.47
C ARG A 157 -5.12 6.91 -1.70
N ILE A 158 -4.26 6.35 -2.55
CA ILE A 158 -4.64 5.58 -3.75
C ILE A 158 -4.58 4.09 -3.43
N TRP A 159 -5.74 3.41 -3.43
CA TRP A 159 -5.86 2.03 -2.95
C TRP A 159 -5.97 1.01 -4.09
N ARG A 160 -4.93 0.84 -4.91
CA ARG A 160 -5.04 0.00 -6.13
C ARG A 160 -5.54 -1.43 -5.89
N VAL A 161 -5.05 -2.10 -4.84
CA VAL A 161 -5.40 -3.51 -4.55
C VAL A 161 -6.56 -3.63 -3.56
N LEU A 162 -6.80 -2.60 -2.75
CA LEU A 162 -7.74 -2.63 -1.62
C LEU A 162 -8.98 -1.75 -1.82
N GLN A 163 -9.14 -1.10 -2.98
CA GLN A 163 -10.21 -0.14 -3.26
C GLN A 163 -11.61 -0.68 -2.89
N ALA A 164 -11.94 -1.90 -3.32
CA ALA A 164 -13.24 -2.50 -3.04
C ALA A 164 -13.52 -2.63 -1.52
N ARG A 165 -12.49 -3.00 -0.73
CA ARG A 165 -12.60 -3.11 0.73
C ARG A 165 -12.71 -1.73 1.38
N VAL A 166 -11.99 -0.73 0.86
CA VAL A 166 -12.09 0.66 1.32
C VAL A 166 -13.49 1.21 1.06
N ASP A 167 -14.05 0.95 -0.13
CA ASP A 167 -15.38 1.42 -0.51
C ASP A 167 -16.48 0.76 0.34
N GLU A 168 -16.37 -0.54 0.61
CA GLU A 168 -17.25 -1.24 1.53
C GLU A 168 -17.16 -0.65 2.95
N ALA A 169 -15.94 -0.43 3.45
CA ALA A 169 -15.72 0.14 4.77
C ALA A 169 -16.32 1.56 4.85
N ARG A 170 -16.09 2.41 3.85
CA ARG A 170 -16.72 3.75 3.73
C ARG A 170 -18.24 3.69 3.64
N ALA A 171 -18.80 2.69 2.97
CA ALA A 171 -20.25 2.48 2.94
C ALA A 171 -20.80 2.16 4.34
N ARG A 172 -20.15 1.25 5.08
CA ARG A 172 -20.51 0.93 6.48
C ARG A 172 -20.40 2.17 7.39
N VAL A 173 -19.32 2.93 7.24
CA VAL A 173 -19.13 4.20 7.97
C VAL A 173 -20.31 5.13 7.70
N ARG A 174 -20.67 5.38 6.43
CA ARG A 174 -21.80 6.25 6.06
C ARG A 174 -23.13 5.75 6.64
N MET A 175 -23.40 4.45 6.58
CA MET A 175 -24.61 3.88 7.18
C MET A 175 -24.67 4.12 8.70
N LEU A 176 -23.56 3.93 9.41
CA LEU A 176 -23.49 4.22 10.85
C LEU A 176 -23.70 5.70 11.17
N HIS A 177 -23.20 6.61 10.32
CA HIS A 177 -23.45 8.04 10.45
C HIS A 177 -24.94 8.39 10.28
N TRP A 178 -25.62 7.80 9.29
CA TRP A 178 -27.05 7.99 9.12
C TRP A 178 -27.85 7.43 10.30
N ALA A 179 -27.48 6.26 10.82
CA ALA A 179 -28.10 5.68 12.01
C ALA A 179 -27.90 6.54 13.25
N ALA A 180 -26.68 7.06 13.45
CA ALA A 180 -26.35 8.00 14.52
C ALA A 180 -27.17 9.29 14.44
N LEU A 181 -27.31 9.86 13.24
CA LEU A 181 -28.13 11.06 13.01
C LEU A 181 -29.60 10.79 13.33
N ALA A 182 -30.14 9.67 12.86
CA ALA A 182 -31.52 9.28 13.14
C ALA A 182 -31.77 9.08 14.65
N ALA A 183 -30.84 8.43 15.35
CA ALA A 183 -30.91 8.25 16.80
C ALA A 183 -30.86 9.60 17.55
N ALA A 184 -30.00 10.52 17.13
CA ALA A 184 -29.91 11.85 17.71
C ALA A 184 -31.22 12.65 17.50
N LEU A 185 -31.76 12.64 16.28
CA LEU A 185 -33.03 13.31 15.95
C LEU A 185 -34.19 12.73 16.76
N ALA A 186 -34.29 11.41 16.88
CA ALA A 186 -35.33 10.76 17.68
C ALA A 186 -35.23 11.15 19.17
N THR A 187 -34.03 11.17 19.72
CA THR A 187 -33.79 11.56 21.13
C THR A 187 -34.15 13.03 21.37
N LEU A 188 -33.77 13.92 20.44
CA LEU A 188 -34.09 15.35 20.51
C LEU A 188 -35.61 15.59 20.38
N LEU A 189 -36.26 14.94 19.42
CA LEU A 189 -37.71 15.06 19.23
C LEU A 189 -38.46 14.60 20.49
N TRP A 190 -38.04 13.49 21.08
CA TRP A 190 -38.61 13.01 22.34
C TRP A 190 -38.43 14.02 23.48
N PHE A 191 -37.23 14.57 23.63
CA PHE A 191 -36.94 15.56 24.66
C PHE A 191 -37.83 16.81 24.52
N VAL A 192 -38.00 17.29 23.29
CA VAL A 192 -38.89 18.42 22.98
C VAL A 192 -40.35 18.11 23.35
N ILE A 193 -40.86 16.93 22.96
CA ILE A 193 -42.22 16.50 23.32
C ILE A 193 -42.39 16.40 24.84
N ALA A 194 -41.40 15.84 25.54
CA ALA A 194 -41.42 15.70 26.99
C ALA A 194 -41.45 17.06 27.70
N LEU A 195 -40.69 18.06 27.21
CA LEU A 195 -40.71 19.43 27.71
C LEU A 195 -42.10 20.07 27.55
N PHE A 196 -42.67 20.04 26.35
CA PHE A 196 -44.00 20.61 26.10
C PHE A 196 -45.09 19.92 26.93
N ALA A 197 -44.99 18.60 27.12
CA ALA A 197 -45.92 17.85 27.97
C ALA A 197 -45.80 18.23 29.46
N MET A 198 -44.60 18.59 29.94
CA MET A 198 -44.42 19.10 31.30
C MET A 198 -44.96 20.52 31.45
N GLU A 199 -44.68 21.41 30.49
CA GLU A 199 -45.21 22.79 30.51
C GLU A 199 -46.74 22.81 30.51
N ALA A 200 -47.37 21.98 29.67
CA ALA A 200 -48.83 21.84 29.61
C ALA A 200 -49.46 21.36 30.93
N ARG A 201 -48.72 20.63 31.77
CA ARG A 201 -49.18 20.16 33.09
C ARG A 201 -48.92 21.17 34.21
N ALA A 202 -47.97 22.08 34.04
CA ALA A 202 -47.60 23.09 35.04
C ALA A 202 -48.42 24.39 34.93
N GLY A 203 -48.99 24.67 33.75
CA GLY A 203 -49.84 25.84 33.49
C GLY A 203 -51.35 25.59 33.50
N GLY A 204 -51.80 24.39 33.91
CA GLY A 204 -53.21 23.99 34.03
C GLY A 204 -53.65 23.80 35.47
#